data_AF-A0A3S3JAU4-F1
#
_entry.id   AF-A0A3S3JAU4-F1
#
_cell.length_a   1.000
_cell.length_b   1.000
_cell.length_c   1.000
_cell.angle_alpha   90.00
_cell.angle_beta   90.00
_cell.angle_gamma   90.00
#
_symmetry.space_group_name_H-M   'P 1'
#
loop_
_entity.id
_entity.type
_entity.pdbx_description
1 polymer ?
#
loop_
_entity_poly.entity_id
_entity_poly.type
_entity_poly.pdbx_seq_one_letter_code
_entity_poly.pdbx_strand_id
1 'polypeptide(L)'
;MHAAILGPLVFDGDWRNFDFSHTRVRRLVDNLRGDLLGEPGAIIEFPGGRVRPRLQPHAPGLPDRIWYGVGSLKSAEWAGRNGLNLLLSNVTSGEGTDNFFEAQLHQLETFAAQHDGKPGRVALGRVIVPFDSADASTRKRYADYAAARHDRTLRAHGERRTLFASDVVGTSEQILEQLSEDPILAGVRELRLQLPYDFEQHEYEQIITDFIDLIAPALGWRRYPKPAASAAE
;
A
#
# COMPACT_ATOMS: atom_id res chain seq x y z
N MET A 1 1.83 13.09 -19.97
CA MET A 1 1.77 13.10 -18.48
C MET A 1 0.53 13.86 -18.06
N HIS A 2 -0.45 13.19 -17.45
CA HIS A 2 -1.75 13.80 -17.09
C HIS A 2 -1.63 15.04 -16.20
N ALA A 3 -0.54 15.19 -15.44
CA ALA A 3 -0.28 16.35 -14.60
C ALA A 3 -0.25 17.70 -15.37
N ALA A 4 0.17 17.73 -16.64
CA ALA A 4 0.12 18.96 -17.43
C ALA A 4 -1.32 19.40 -17.77
N ILE A 5 -2.24 18.44 -17.82
CA ILE A 5 -3.66 18.67 -18.12
C ILE A 5 -4.42 19.00 -16.82
N LEU A 6 -4.15 18.23 -15.76
CA LEU A 6 -4.89 18.32 -14.50
C LEU A 6 -4.32 19.36 -13.53
N GLY A 7 -3.02 19.64 -13.59
CA GLY A 7 -2.33 20.53 -12.66
C GLY A 7 -2.98 21.91 -12.54
N PRO A 8 -3.25 22.62 -13.65
CA PRO A 8 -3.93 23.92 -13.61
C PRO A 8 -5.38 23.90 -13.08
N LEU A 9 -6.01 22.72 -13.03
CA LEU A 9 -7.39 22.56 -12.53
C LEU A 9 -7.45 22.27 -11.03
N VAL A 10 -6.36 21.72 -10.45
CA VAL A 10 -6.32 21.24 -9.07
C VAL A 10 -5.57 22.21 -8.15
N PHE A 11 -4.58 22.92 -8.66
CA PHE A 11 -3.72 23.78 -7.86
C PHE A 11 -3.98 25.25 -8.15
N ASP A 12 -4.17 26.03 -7.09
CA ASP A 12 -4.14 27.48 -7.17
C ASP A 12 -2.69 27.92 -7.45
N GLY A 13 -2.43 28.38 -8.68
CA GLY A 13 -1.11 28.86 -9.12
C GLY A 13 -0.33 27.85 -9.98
N ASP A 14 0.98 28.10 -10.14
CA ASP A 14 1.82 27.24 -10.96
C ASP A 14 2.13 25.92 -10.24
N TRP A 15 1.39 24.87 -10.60
CA TRP A 15 1.52 23.54 -10.02
C TRP A 15 2.96 22.98 -10.08
N ARG A 16 3.79 23.44 -11.03
CA ARG A 16 5.18 22.98 -11.19
C ARG A 16 6.09 23.43 -10.04
N ASN A 17 5.67 24.47 -9.30
CA ASN A 17 6.42 24.99 -8.15
C ASN A 17 6.07 24.26 -6.84
N PHE A 18 5.12 23.32 -6.84
CA PHE A 18 4.78 22.55 -5.66
C PHE A 18 5.84 21.48 -5.37
N ASP A 19 6.10 21.25 -4.08
CA ASP A 19 7.03 20.22 -3.63
C ASP A 19 6.40 18.82 -3.76
N PHE A 20 6.89 18.06 -4.74
CA PHE A 20 6.55 16.64 -4.93
C PHE A 20 7.65 15.69 -4.44
N SER A 21 8.63 16.20 -3.69
CA SER A 21 9.71 15.40 -3.13
C SER A 21 9.31 14.75 -1.80
N HIS A 22 10.22 13.94 -1.27
CA HIS A 22 10.11 13.37 0.07
C HIS A 22 10.01 14.44 1.19
N THR A 23 10.43 15.67 0.94
CA THR A 23 10.31 16.78 1.91
C THR A 23 8.86 17.05 2.29
N ARG A 24 7.93 16.99 1.33
CA ARG A 24 6.49 17.10 1.60
C ARG A 24 5.99 16.00 2.51
N VAL A 25 6.42 14.76 2.28
CA VAL A 25 6.03 13.60 3.11
C VAL A 25 6.57 13.76 4.53
N ARG A 26 7.84 14.14 4.67
CA ARG A 26 8.44 14.43 5.98
C ARG A 26 7.68 15.52 6.73
N ARG A 27 7.32 16.62 6.06
CA ARG A 27 6.52 17.69 6.65
C ARG A 27 5.18 17.18 7.17
N LEU A 28 4.50 16.31 6.43
CA LEU A 28 3.27 15.68 6.89
C LEU A 28 3.52 14.86 8.17
N VAL A 29 4.53 13.97 8.16
CA VAL A 29 4.87 13.13 9.32
C VAL A 29 5.20 13.98 10.54
N ASP A 30 5.99 15.04 10.38
CA ASP A 30 6.37 15.94 11.47
C ASP A 30 5.16 16.68 12.07
N ASN A 31 4.22 17.13 11.24
CA ASN A 31 2.97 17.72 11.74
C ASN A 31 2.09 16.71 12.49
N LEU A 32 2.12 15.43 12.09
CA LEU A 32 1.37 14.37 12.76
C LEU A 32 1.99 13.93 14.09
N ARG A 33 3.24 14.33 14.40
CA ARG A 33 3.84 14.14 15.73
C ARG A 33 3.10 14.93 16.81
N GLY A 34 2.38 15.98 16.42
CA GLY A 34 1.53 16.75 17.31
C GLY A 34 2.27 17.78 18.16
N ASP A 35 3.47 18.18 17.74
CA ASP A 35 4.24 19.26 18.38
C ASP A 35 3.42 20.57 18.41
N LEU A 36 3.76 21.43 19.37
CA LEU A 36 3.14 22.75 19.48
C LEU A 36 3.60 23.62 18.30
N LEU A 37 2.66 24.36 17.72
CA LEU A 37 2.89 25.25 16.60
C LEU A 37 3.26 26.65 17.10
N GLY A 38 4.00 27.38 16.27
CA GLY A 38 4.45 28.75 16.57
C GLY A 38 5.61 28.82 17.55
N GLU A 39 6.04 30.05 17.84
CA GLU A 39 7.14 30.34 18.76
C GLU A 39 6.84 29.83 20.19
N PRO A 40 7.88 29.60 21.02
CA PRO A 40 7.70 29.26 22.43
C PRO A 40 6.74 30.23 23.14
N GLY A 41 5.63 29.71 23.68
CA GLY A 41 4.61 30.52 24.33
C GLY A 41 3.52 31.10 23.41
N ALA A 42 3.52 30.77 22.11
CA ALA A 42 2.46 31.18 21.19
C ALA A 42 1.08 30.73 21.69
N ILE A 43 0.13 31.66 21.74
CA ILE A 43 -1.25 31.44 22.18
C ILE A 43 -2.19 31.92 21.08
N ILE A 44 -3.17 31.10 20.71
CA ILE A 44 -4.30 31.50 19.89
C ILE A 44 -5.49 31.77 20.82
N GLU A 45 -6.06 32.97 20.69
CA GLU A 45 -7.29 33.36 21.36
C GLU A 45 -8.48 33.16 20.41
N PHE A 46 -9.58 32.64 20.93
CA PHE A 46 -10.85 32.50 20.21
C PHE A 46 -12.01 32.67 21.21
N PRO A 47 -13.27 32.83 20.77
CA PRO A 47 -14.39 33.10 21.68
C PRO A 47 -14.56 32.07 22.82
N GLY A 48 -14.05 30.84 22.66
CA GLY A 48 -14.08 29.79 23.67
C GLY A 48 -12.84 29.70 24.58
N GLY A 49 -11.87 30.62 24.47
CA GLY A 49 -10.72 30.69 25.37
C GLY A 49 -9.37 30.87 24.68
N ARG A 50 -8.30 30.44 25.36
CA ARG A 50 -6.90 30.57 24.93
C ARG A 50 -6.25 29.19 24.84
N VAL A 51 -5.61 28.87 23.71
CA VAL A 51 -4.94 27.56 23.52
C VAL A 51 -3.53 27.74 22.97
N ARG A 52 -2.62 26.84 23.37
CA ARG A 52 -1.36 26.62 22.64
C ARG A 52 -1.71 25.88 21.35
N PRO A 53 -1.38 26.43 20.17
CA PRO A 53 -1.80 25.81 18.92
C PRO A 53 -1.04 24.50 18.68
N ARG A 54 -1.76 23.50 18.17
CA ARG A 54 -1.24 22.22 17.70
C ARG A 54 -2.22 21.64 16.68
N LEU A 55 -1.77 20.71 15.84
CA LEU A 55 -2.68 19.98 14.95
C LEU A 55 -3.68 19.16 15.79
N GLN A 56 -4.97 19.27 15.47
CA GLN A 56 -6.06 18.60 16.17
C GLN A 56 -6.94 17.79 15.19
N PRO A 57 -7.50 16.65 15.61
CA PRO A 57 -7.29 16.00 16.92
C PRO A 57 -5.88 15.38 17.03
N HIS A 58 -5.27 15.48 18.20
CA HIS A 58 -4.00 14.80 18.45
C HIS A 58 -4.21 13.30 18.71
N ALA A 59 -3.55 12.47 17.91
CA ALA A 59 -3.54 11.03 18.05
C ALA A 59 -2.11 10.53 18.39
N PRO A 60 -1.83 10.19 19.67
CA PRO A 60 -0.54 9.63 20.06
C PRO A 60 -0.18 8.38 19.24
N GLY A 61 1.07 8.29 18.77
CA GLY A 61 1.57 7.16 17.98
C GLY A 61 1.06 7.11 16.54
N LEU A 62 0.35 8.15 16.05
CA LEU A 62 -0.08 8.21 14.65
C LEU A 62 1.09 8.17 13.64
N PRO A 63 2.22 8.88 13.85
CA PRO A 63 3.37 8.79 12.95
C PRO A 63 3.90 7.37 12.76
N ASP A 64 3.86 6.55 13.82
CA ASP A 64 4.34 5.16 13.81
C ASP A 64 3.43 4.22 12.99
N ARG A 65 2.25 4.70 12.58
CA ARG A 65 1.25 3.97 11.81
C ARG A 65 1.21 4.38 10.33
N ILE A 66 2.11 5.27 9.92
CA ILE A 66 2.18 5.75 8.54
C ILE A 66 2.85 4.69 7.66
N TRP A 67 2.24 4.44 6.51
CA TRP A 67 2.74 3.53 5.48
C TRP A 67 3.22 4.33 4.28
N TYR A 68 4.35 3.92 3.72
CA TYR A 68 4.90 4.51 2.51
C TYR A 68 5.00 3.47 1.41
N GLY A 69 4.34 3.75 0.27
CA GLY A 69 4.44 2.92 -0.93
C GLY A 69 5.80 3.09 -1.58
N VAL A 70 6.56 2.00 -1.68
CA VAL A 70 7.88 2.01 -2.35
C VAL A 70 7.82 1.31 -3.69
N GLY A 71 8.68 1.77 -4.60
CA GLY A 71 8.87 1.15 -5.91
C GLY A 71 10.29 1.29 -6.42
N SER A 72 11.23 1.70 -5.57
CA SER A 72 12.66 1.79 -5.88
C SER A 72 13.51 1.65 -4.61
N LEU A 73 14.77 1.26 -4.75
CA LEU A 73 15.79 1.21 -3.71
C LEU A 73 15.91 2.56 -3.01
N LYS A 74 15.94 3.66 -3.77
CA LYS A 74 15.96 5.03 -3.20
C LYS A 74 14.77 5.29 -2.30
N SER A 75 13.57 4.86 -2.70
CA SER A 75 12.36 5.05 -1.89
C SER A 75 12.33 4.13 -0.66
N ALA A 76 12.84 2.89 -0.78
CA ALA A 76 12.99 1.96 0.34
C ALA A 76 13.99 2.44 1.38
N GLU A 77 15.17 2.89 0.95
CA GLU A 77 16.21 3.47 1.81
C GLU A 77 15.67 4.70 2.55
N TRP A 78 14.94 5.58 1.85
CA TRP A 78 14.34 6.75 2.47
C TRP A 78 13.26 6.38 3.49
N ALA A 79 12.36 5.45 3.17
CA ALA A 79 11.33 5.00 4.10
C ALA A 79 11.94 4.41 5.39
N GLY A 80 13.00 3.59 5.25
CA GLY A 80 13.74 3.01 6.37
C GLY A 80 14.34 4.08 7.28
N ARG A 81 15.12 5.01 6.69
CA ARG A 81 15.76 6.14 7.42
C ARG A 81 14.78 7.05 8.15
N ASN A 82 13.52 7.10 7.71
CA ASN A 82 12.50 7.96 8.31
C ASN A 82 11.54 7.18 9.23
N GLY A 83 11.82 5.91 9.52
CA GLY A 83 11.04 5.10 10.46
C GLY A 83 9.61 4.82 10.01
N LEU A 84 9.34 4.82 8.69
CA LEU A 84 8.01 4.55 8.15
C LEU A 84 7.76 3.05 8.00
N ASN A 85 6.48 2.64 7.94
CA ASN A 85 6.13 1.29 7.52
C ASN A 85 6.17 1.16 5.99
N LEU A 86 6.53 -0.02 5.48
CA LEU A 86 6.77 -0.26 4.06
C LEU A 86 5.56 -0.90 3.38
N LEU A 87 5.06 -0.33 2.29
CA LEU A 87 4.07 -0.96 1.43
C LEU A 87 4.68 -1.32 0.08
N LEU A 88 4.83 -2.61 -0.18
CA LEU A 88 5.20 -3.15 -1.48
C LEU A 88 3.95 -3.32 -2.35
N SER A 89 4.03 -2.96 -3.63
CA SER A 89 2.91 -3.08 -4.57
C SER A 89 3.16 -4.14 -5.64
N ASN A 90 2.24 -4.31 -6.60
CA ASN A 90 2.45 -5.15 -7.79
C ASN A 90 3.29 -4.48 -8.88
N VAL A 91 3.84 -3.29 -8.61
CA VAL A 91 4.66 -2.52 -9.55
C VAL A 91 5.91 -2.08 -8.84
N THR A 92 7.07 -2.27 -9.49
CA THR A 92 8.35 -1.89 -8.92
C THR A 92 9.34 -1.50 -10.02
N SER A 93 10.41 -0.79 -9.67
CA SER A 93 11.57 -0.60 -10.56
C SER A 93 12.52 -1.78 -10.40
N GLY A 94 13.02 -2.31 -11.51
CA GLY A 94 13.91 -3.48 -11.51
C GLY A 94 15.31 -3.24 -10.96
N GLU A 95 15.82 -2.00 -10.99
CA GLU A 95 17.11 -1.55 -10.39
C GLU A 95 18.20 -2.65 -10.26
N GLY A 96 18.66 -3.17 -11.40
CA GLY A 96 19.72 -4.18 -11.46
C GLY A 96 19.24 -5.60 -11.82
N THR A 97 17.93 -5.83 -11.89
CA THR A 97 17.34 -7.11 -12.32
C THR A 97 16.10 -6.91 -13.19
N ASP A 98 15.71 -7.97 -13.92
CA ASP A 98 14.41 -8.10 -14.61
C ASP A 98 13.47 -9.06 -13.88
N ASN A 99 13.91 -9.67 -12.78
CA ASN A 99 13.06 -10.49 -11.94
C ASN A 99 12.32 -9.61 -10.91
N PHE A 100 10.99 -9.67 -10.94
CA PHE A 100 10.14 -8.86 -10.05
C PHE A 100 10.39 -9.15 -8.57
N PHE A 101 10.50 -10.43 -8.18
CA PHE A 101 10.69 -10.82 -6.79
C PHE A 101 12.07 -10.43 -6.28
N GLU A 102 13.11 -10.62 -7.09
CA GLU A 102 14.47 -10.17 -6.76
C GLU A 102 14.52 -8.65 -6.53
N ALA A 103 13.84 -7.86 -7.38
CA ALA A 103 13.75 -6.42 -7.19
C ALA A 103 13.06 -6.03 -5.86
N GLN A 104 12.00 -6.75 -5.46
CA GLN A 104 11.34 -6.51 -4.16
C GLN A 104 12.19 -6.99 -2.97
N LEU A 105 12.93 -8.09 -3.10
CA LEU A 105 13.87 -8.54 -2.08
C LEU A 105 14.95 -7.49 -1.80
N HIS A 106 15.57 -6.93 -2.85
CA HIS A 106 16.55 -5.85 -2.69
C HIS A 106 15.96 -4.62 -1.99
N GLN A 107 14.69 -4.29 -2.23
CA GLN A 107 13.99 -3.21 -1.53
C GLN A 107 13.78 -3.52 -0.04
N LEU A 108 13.41 -4.75 0.30
CA LEU A 108 13.25 -5.17 1.69
C LEU A 108 14.56 -5.14 2.45
N GLU A 109 15.63 -5.64 1.85
CA GLU A 109 16.98 -5.61 2.42
C GLU A 109 17.44 -4.17 2.64
N THR A 110 17.25 -3.31 1.64
CA THR A 110 17.59 -1.88 1.72
C THR A 110 16.78 -1.18 2.80
N PHE A 111 15.48 -1.46 2.91
CA PHE A 111 14.63 -0.90 3.96
C PHE A 111 15.08 -1.35 5.35
N ALA A 112 15.31 -2.66 5.53
CA ALA A 112 15.70 -3.24 6.81
C ALA A 112 17.06 -2.71 7.29
N ALA A 113 18.03 -2.54 6.38
CA ALA A 113 19.34 -1.99 6.70
C ALA A 113 19.29 -0.54 7.24
N GLN A 114 18.23 0.21 6.94
CA GLN A 114 18.08 1.62 7.32
C GLN A 114 17.13 1.84 8.51
N HIS A 115 16.45 0.79 9.00
CA HIS A 115 15.42 0.92 10.02
C HIS A 115 15.97 0.71 11.44
N ASP A 116 17.09 1.36 11.79
CA ASP A 116 17.68 1.52 13.16
C ASP A 116 17.50 0.35 14.15
N GLY A 117 17.57 -0.91 13.68
CA GLY A 117 17.37 -2.11 14.49
C GLY A 117 15.95 -2.33 15.04
N LYS A 118 14.96 -1.51 14.66
CA LYS A 118 13.55 -1.76 14.98
C LYS A 118 12.89 -2.60 13.87
N PRO A 119 11.93 -3.46 14.17
CA PRO A 119 11.17 -4.14 13.12
C PRO A 119 10.15 -3.16 12.52
N GLY A 120 10.50 -2.51 11.40
CA GLY A 120 9.54 -1.78 10.59
C GLY A 120 8.50 -2.74 10.01
N ARG A 121 7.21 -2.37 10.01
CA ARG A 121 6.18 -3.26 9.45
C ARG A 121 6.23 -3.22 7.94
N VAL A 122 6.01 -4.37 7.32
CA VAL A 122 5.98 -4.54 5.88
C VAL A 122 4.62 -5.13 5.49
N ALA A 123 3.98 -4.47 4.52
CA ALA A 123 2.74 -4.91 3.89
C ALA A 123 3.00 -5.21 2.42
N LEU A 124 2.50 -6.35 1.97
CA LEU A 124 2.63 -6.81 0.60
C LEU A 124 1.31 -6.65 -0.13
N GLY A 125 1.32 -5.97 -1.27
CA GLY A 125 0.18 -5.89 -2.18
C GLY A 125 0.24 -6.94 -3.28
N ARG A 126 -0.83 -7.70 -3.45
CA ARG A 126 -1.04 -8.64 -4.56
C ARG A 126 -2.45 -8.53 -5.11
N VAL A 127 -2.60 -8.65 -6.43
CA VAL A 127 -3.91 -8.78 -7.07
C VAL A 127 -4.24 -10.26 -7.01
N ILE A 128 -5.25 -10.60 -6.21
CA ILE A 128 -5.68 -11.97 -5.98
C ILE A 128 -7.17 -12.02 -6.26
N VAL A 129 -7.59 -12.89 -7.18
CA VAL A 129 -8.96 -12.95 -7.69
C VAL A 129 -9.44 -14.41 -7.63
N PRO A 130 -9.89 -14.88 -6.45
CA PRO A 130 -10.59 -16.15 -6.34
C PRO A 130 -11.94 -16.09 -7.05
N PHE A 131 -12.37 -17.24 -7.57
CA PHE A 131 -13.61 -17.34 -8.33
C PHE A 131 -14.43 -18.60 -8.01
N ASP A 132 -14.19 -19.19 -6.85
CA ASP A 132 -14.79 -20.46 -6.41
C ASP A 132 -16.32 -20.36 -6.39
N SER A 133 -16.88 -19.23 -5.96
CA SER A 133 -18.33 -18.99 -5.97
C SER A 133 -18.85 -18.25 -7.21
N ALA A 134 -17.96 -17.86 -8.14
CA ALA A 134 -18.33 -17.15 -9.36
C ALA A 134 -18.94 -18.09 -10.43
N ASP A 135 -19.83 -17.55 -11.27
CA ASP A 135 -20.39 -18.27 -12.42
C ASP A 135 -19.38 -18.41 -13.58
N ALA A 136 -19.73 -19.21 -14.59
CA ALA A 136 -18.83 -19.48 -15.71
C ALA A 136 -18.44 -18.23 -16.50
N SER A 137 -19.37 -17.28 -16.69
CA SER A 137 -19.11 -16.02 -17.40
C SER A 137 -18.12 -15.14 -16.64
N THR A 138 -18.30 -15.04 -15.33
CA THR A 138 -17.47 -14.24 -14.43
C THR A 138 -16.07 -14.84 -14.32
N ARG A 139 -15.96 -16.16 -14.18
CA ARG A 139 -14.67 -16.89 -14.23
C ARG A 139 -13.92 -16.60 -15.52
N LYS A 140 -14.61 -16.63 -16.67
CA LYS A 140 -14.01 -16.31 -17.97
C LYS A 140 -13.52 -14.85 -18.00
N ARG A 141 -14.34 -13.91 -17.52
CA ARG A 141 -13.96 -12.49 -17.46
C ARG A 141 -12.70 -12.27 -16.63
N TYR A 142 -12.57 -12.92 -15.48
CA TYR A 142 -11.39 -12.80 -14.62
C TYR A 142 -10.14 -13.40 -15.28
N ALA A 143 -10.29 -14.55 -15.96
CA ALA A 143 -9.20 -15.14 -16.72
C ALA A 143 -8.76 -14.25 -17.89
N ASP A 144 -9.71 -13.66 -18.62
CA ASP A 144 -9.44 -12.71 -19.70
C ASP A 144 -8.72 -11.45 -19.16
N TYR A 145 -9.12 -10.96 -17.97
CA TYR A 145 -8.47 -9.83 -17.29
C TYR A 145 -6.99 -10.11 -17.01
N ALA A 146 -6.67 -11.27 -16.44
CA ALA A 146 -5.30 -11.67 -16.15
C ALA A 146 -4.49 -11.86 -17.43
N ALA A 147 -5.06 -12.55 -18.43
CA ALA A 147 -4.42 -12.80 -19.72
C ALA A 147 -4.06 -11.49 -20.45
N ALA A 148 -4.97 -10.51 -20.47
CA ALA A 148 -4.74 -9.20 -21.09
C ALA A 148 -3.58 -8.41 -20.44
N ARG A 149 -3.18 -8.79 -19.21
CA ARG A 149 -2.14 -8.12 -18.42
C ARG A 149 -0.90 -8.98 -18.22
N HIS A 150 -0.85 -10.17 -18.81
CA HIS A 150 0.27 -11.08 -18.66
C HIS A 150 1.52 -10.57 -19.39
N ASP A 151 1.38 -10.08 -20.63
CA ASP A 151 2.52 -9.65 -21.46
C ASP A 151 3.40 -8.59 -20.79
N ARG A 152 2.84 -7.73 -19.94
CA ARG A 152 3.60 -6.70 -19.21
C ARG A 152 4.46 -7.28 -18.08
N THR A 153 4.21 -8.49 -17.61
CA THR A 153 4.99 -9.10 -16.51
C THR A 153 6.25 -9.81 -17.03
N LEU A 154 6.31 -10.08 -18.34
CA LEU A 154 7.38 -10.84 -18.98
C LEU A 154 8.68 -10.04 -19.21
N ARG A 155 8.65 -8.72 -19.04
CA ARG A 155 9.82 -7.85 -19.27
C ARG A 155 9.72 -6.53 -18.51
N ALA A 156 10.86 -5.88 -18.32
CA ALA A 156 10.91 -4.49 -17.85
C ALA A 156 10.44 -3.48 -18.91
N HIS A 157 9.81 -2.40 -18.45
CA HIS A 157 9.24 -1.36 -19.31
C HIS A 157 9.88 0.02 -19.08
N GLY A 158 10.24 0.68 -20.18
CA GLY A 158 10.72 2.06 -20.20
C GLY A 158 12.07 2.28 -19.50
N GLU A 159 12.50 3.54 -19.42
CA GLU A 159 13.80 3.94 -18.86
C GLU A 159 13.95 3.56 -17.38
N ARG A 160 12.85 3.56 -16.62
CA ARG A 160 12.81 3.18 -15.20
C ARG A 160 12.79 1.66 -14.98
N ARG A 161 12.81 0.87 -16.05
CA ARG A 161 12.75 -0.60 -16.02
C ARG A 161 11.64 -1.09 -15.09
N THR A 162 10.42 -0.59 -15.30
CA THR A 162 9.27 -0.94 -14.47
C THR A 162 8.91 -2.41 -14.67
N LEU A 163 8.77 -3.15 -13.58
CA LEU A 163 8.36 -4.54 -13.51
C LEU A 163 6.97 -4.65 -12.88
N PHE A 164 6.24 -5.70 -13.26
CA PHE A 164 4.88 -5.98 -12.80
C PHE A 164 4.79 -7.41 -12.28
N ALA A 165 4.12 -7.59 -11.14
CA ALA A 165 3.69 -8.92 -10.70
C ALA A 165 2.57 -9.44 -11.61
N SER A 166 2.49 -10.77 -11.73
CA SER A 166 1.31 -11.43 -12.30
C SER A 166 0.11 -11.25 -11.38
N ASP A 167 -1.05 -11.02 -11.99
CA ASP A 167 -2.33 -11.07 -11.27
C ASP A 167 -2.66 -12.56 -11.00
N VAL A 168 -2.95 -12.91 -9.74
CA VAL A 168 -3.16 -14.28 -9.29
C VAL A 168 -4.66 -14.60 -9.34
N VAL A 169 -5.08 -15.34 -10.37
CA VAL A 169 -6.50 -15.60 -10.67
C VAL A 169 -6.72 -17.10 -10.81
N GLY A 170 -7.73 -17.65 -10.12
CA GLY A 170 -8.01 -19.08 -10.14
C GLY A 170 -8.93 -19.54 -9.02
N THR A 171 -9.00 -20.86 -8.81
CA THR A 171 -9.60 -21.43 -7.59
C THR A 171 -8.74 -21.09 -6.38
N SER A 172 -9.32 -21.10 -5.20
CA SER A 172 -8.61 -20.95 -3.93
C SER A 172 -7.38 -21.87 -3.82
N GLU A 173 -7.49 -23.13 -4.26
CA GLU A 173 -6.37 -24.09 -4.30
C GLU A 173 -5.24 -23.63 -5.24
N GLN A 174 -5.55 -23.25 -6.48
CA GLN A 174 -4.57 -22.77 -7.46
C GLN A 174 -3.88 -21.48 -6.99
N ILE A 175 -4.65 -20.61 -6.34
CA ILE A 175 -4.14 -19.35 -5.79
C ILE A 175 -3.17 -19.64 -4.64
N LEU A 176 -3.51 -20.55 -3.74
CA LEU A 176 -2.62 -20.91 -2.61
C LEU A 176 -1.32 -21.54 -3.10
N GLU A 177 -1.37 -22.37 -4.14
CA GLU A 177 -0.17 -22.91 -4.80
C GLU A 177 0.71 -21.78 -5.35
N GLN A 178 0.16 -20.86 -6.15
CA GLN A 178 0.93 -19.73 -6.69
C GLN A 178 1.48 -18.80 -5.59
N LEU A 179 0.69 -18.52 -4.54
CA LEU A 179 1.14 -17.69 -3.42
C LEU A 179 2.27 -18.35 -2.62
N SER A 180 2.34 -19.68 -2.61
CA SER A 180 3.44 -20.41 -1.95
C SER A 180 4.79 -20.22 -2.65
N GLU A 181 4.77 -19.84 -3.93
CA GLU A 181 5.96 -19.55 -4.73
C GLU A 181 6.46 -18.11 -4.55
N ASP A 182 5.69 -17.23 -3.89
CA ASP A 182 6.08 -15.84 -3.64
C ASP A 182 7.06 -15.76 -2.45
N PRO A 183 8.37 -15.51 -2.69
CA PRO A 183 9.36 -15.49 -1.63
C PRO A 183 9.18 -14.31 -0.66
N ILE A 184 8.44 -13.27 -1.06
CA ILE A 184 8.16 -12.11 -0.23
C ILE A 184 7.07 -12.42 0.79
N LEU A 185 6.07 -13.21 0.41
CA LEU A 185 4.89 -13.48 1.24
C LEU A 185 5.25 -14.11 2.59
N ALA A 186 6.22 -15.03 2.60
CA ALA A 186 6.69 -15.68 3.82
C ALA A 186 7.38 -14.71 4.79
N GLY A 187 7.96 -13.62 4.28
CA GLY A 187 8.70 -12.61 5.05
C GLY A 187 7.84 -11.48 5.62
N VAL A 188 6.57 -11.39 5.27
CA VAL A 188 5.69 -10.28 5.67
C VAL A 188 4.60 -10.71 6.63
N ARG A 189 4.09 -9.77 7.42
CA ARG A 189 2.98 -10.01 8.37
C ARG A 189 1.65 -9.43 7.90
N GLU A 190 1.66 -8.66 6.81
CA GLU A 190 0.49 -7.98 6.29
C GLU A 190 0.38 -8.20 4.80
N LEU A 191 -0.78 -8.71 4.38
CA LEU A 191 -1.17 -8.84 2.98
C LEU A 191 -2.28 -7.84 2.70
N ARG A 192 -2.14 -7.10 1.60
CA ARG A 192 -3.13 -6.17 1.06
C ARG A 192 -3.69 -6.78 -0.22
N LEU A 193 -4.94 -7.25 -0.14
CA LEU A 193 -5.71 -7.67 -1.30
C LEU A 193 -5.96 -6.45 -2.19
N GLN A 194 -5.32 -6.43 -3.36
CA GLN A 194 -5.54 -5.39 -4.37
C GLN A 194 -6.63 -5.87 -5.32
N LEU A 195 -7.75 -5.17 -5.32
CA LEU A 195 -8.85 -5.52 -6.20
C LEU A 195 -8.54 -5.09 -7.65
N PRO A 196 -8.99 -5.87 -8.64
CA PRO A 196 -8.91 -5.49 -10.03
C PRO A 196 -9.69 -4.20 -10.31
N TYR A 197 -9.42 -3.57 -11.44
CA TYR A 197 -10.17 -2.41 -11.91
C TYR A 197 -11.30 -2.86 -12.85
N ASP A 198 -12.30 -2.01 -13.05
CA ASP A 198 -13.36 -2.19 -14.05
C ASP A 198 -14.22 -3.45 -13.85
N PHE A 199 -14.35 -3.90 -12.60
CA PHE A 199 -15.31 -4.93 -12.18
C PHE A 199 -16.53 -4.29 -11.50
N GLU A 200 -17.61 -5.04 -11.46
CA GLU A 200 -18.89 -4.67 -10.86
C GLU A 200 -18.88 -4.90 -9.35
N GLN A 201 -19.81 -4.25 -8.63
CA GLN A 201 -19.88 -4.37 -7.17
C GLN A 201 -19.99 -5.83 -6.68
N HIS A 202 -20.86 -6.62 -7.30
CA HIS A 202 -21.09 -8.01 -6.91
C HIS A 202 -19.87 -8.90 -7.16
N GLU A 203 -19.04 -8.57 -8.16
CA GLU A 203 -17.77 -9.25 -8.43
C GLU A 203 -16.77 -8.97 -7.30
N TYR A 204 -16.67 -7.72 -6.82
CA TYR A 204 -15.83 -7.39 -5.66
C TYR A 204 -16.32 -8.08 -4.37
N GLU A 205 -17.63 -8.09 -4.13
CA GLU A 205 -18.21 -8.79 -2.98
C GLU A 205 -17.87 -10.28 -3.01
N GLN A 206 -18.00 -10.91 -4.18
CA GLN A 206 -17.62 -12.30 -4.39
C GLN A 206 -16.11 -12.54 -4.15
N ILE A 207 -15.24 -11.75 -4.77
CA ILE A 207 -13.78 -11.84 -4.62
C ILE A 207 -13.37 -11.74 -3.14
N ILE A 208 -13.92 -10.75 -2.43
CA ILE A 208 -13.62 -10.53 -1.02
C ILE A 208 -14.14 -11.70 -0.18
N THR A 209 -15.35 -12.19 -0.46
CA THR A 209 -15.96 -13.31 0.26
C THR A 209 -15.11 -14.58 0.12
N ASP A 210 -14.82 -14.99 -1.11
CA ASP A 210 -14.00 -16.18 -1.38
C ASP A 210 -12.59 -16.03 -0.78
N PHE A 211 -11.99 -14.83 -0.85
CA PHE A 211 -10.68 -14.60 -0.25
C PHE A 211 -10.72 -14.77 1.27
N ILE A 212 -11.69 -14.17 1.95
CA ILE A 212 -11.80 -14.22 3.42
C ILE A 212 -12.16 -15.64 3.89
N ASP A 213 -13.01 -16.36 3.16
CA ASP A 213 -13.47 -17.70 3.57
C ASP A 213 -12.50 -18.82 3.20
N LEU A 214 -11.83 -18.73 2.04
CA LEU A 214 -11.05 -19.85 1.48
C LEU A 214 -9.53 -19.63 1.52
N ILE A 215 -9.04 -18.40 1.35
CA ILE A 215 -7.60 -18.13 1.20
C ILE A 215 -6.98 -17.56 2.47
N ALA A 216 -7.55 -16.50 3.04
CA ALA A 216 -6.99 -15.81 4.20
C ALA A 216 -6.75 -16.76 5.40
N PRO A 217 -7.65 -17.71 5.73
CA PRO A 217 -7.42 -18.66 6.83
C PRO A 217 -6.24 -19.60 6.54
N ALA A 218 -6.06 -20.04 5.29
CA ALA A 218 -4.94 -20.88 4.88
C ALA A 218 -3.58 -20.13 4.96
N LEU A 219 -3.61 -18.80 4.80
CA LEU A 219 -2.45 -17.91 5.05
C LEU A 219 -2.26 -17.57 6.54
N GLY A 220 -3.03 -18.18 7.45
CA GLY A 220 -2.93 -18.00 8.89
C GLY A 220 -3.66 -16.77 9.44
N TRP A 221 -4.46 -16.08 8.62
CA TRP A 221 -5.31 -14.99 9.12
C TRP A 221 -6.41 -15.53 10.02
N ARG A 222 -6.64 -14.85 11.14
CA ARG A 222 -7.71 -15.18 12.08
C ARG A 222 -8.74 -14.06 12.03
N ARG A 223 -10.01 -14.42 11.80
CA ARG A 223 -11.13 -13.49 11.97
C ARG A 223 -11.08 -12.93 13.39
N TYR A 224 -10.91 -11.62 13.53
CA TYR A 224 -11.13 -10.98 14.81
C TYR A 224 -12.60 -11.18 15.18
N PRO A 225 -12.92 -11.68 16.38
CA PRO A 225 -14.30 -11.76 16.81
C PRO A 225 -14.91 -10.36 16.74
N LYS A 226 -16.12 -10.25 16.17
CA LYS A 226 -16.88 -9.01 16.18
C LYS A 226 -16.93 -8.53 17.64
N PRO A 227 -16.48 -7.30 17.96
CA PRO A 227 -16.65 -6.77 19.31
C PRO A 227 -18.11 -6.95 19.70
N ALA A 228 -18.36 -7.56 20.86
CA ALA A 228 -19.71 -7.64 21.39
C ALA A 228 -20.27 -6.21 21.35
N ALA A 229 -21.45 -6.04 20.75
CA ALA A 229 -22.11 -4.74 20.72
C ALA A 229 -22.14 -4.23 22.17
N SER A 230 -21.45 -3.13 22.46
CA SER A 230 -21.51 -2.56 23.80
C SER A 230 -22.97 -2.17 24.00
N ALA A 231 -23.63 -2.82 24.95
CA ALA A 231 -24.92 -2.35 25.43
C ALA A 231 -24.69 -0.91 25.89
N ALA A 232 -25.24 0.04 25.13
CA ALA A 232 -25.34 1.40 25.58
C ALA A 232 -26.34 1.41 26.74
N GLU A 233 -25.84 1.66 27.95
CA GLU A 233 -26.63 2.21 29.07
C GLU A 233 -26.46 3.73 29.08
#